data_AF-A0A8J6IRI8-F1
#
_entry.id   AF-A0A8J6IRI8-F1
#
_cell.length_a   1.000
_cell.length_b   1.000
_cell.length_c   1.000
_cell.angle_alpha   90.00
_cell.angle_beta   90.00
_cell.angle_gamma   90.00
#
_symmetry.space_group_name_H-M   'P 1'
#
loop_
_entity.id
_entity.type
_entity.pdbx_description
1 polymer ?
#
loop_
_entity_poly.entity_id
_entity_poly.type
_entity_poly.pdbx_seq_one_letter_code
_entity_poly.pdbx_strand_id
1 'polypeptide(L)'
;MLNSTADIIEDIRQGKMVILMDDEDRENEGDLIMAAEHVTPEAINFMVTHARGLVCLPMTEERCRRLNLPLMVTNNGAQFSTNFTVSIEAAEGVTTGISAADRARTVQAAVAENAKASDIVQPGHIFPLIAKQGGVLNRAGHTEAGVDLARLAGCEPASVIVEILNEDGSMARRPELEVFAAKHDIKIGTIADLIEYRNLNETTIEKVAQCHLPTEYGDFELITFKDVIDNQLHYALQKGKVEKDQPTLVRVHLQDTFSDMLGSVRSVERSMNLPCAMKAIGEQGGVLVILGKNESEQDILTKIHQFAAEDRGEQPTGATWRGSSRTVGVGCQILASLGVNKMRLLSKPKKYSALSGYGLEIVEYVSDL
;
A
#
# COMPACT_ATOMS: atom_id res chain seq x y z
N MET A 1 0.99 -22.48 8.27
CA MET A 1 0.91 -21.31 9.17
C MET A 1 1.81 -20.22 8.61
N LEU A 2 1.29 -19.00 8.49
CA LEU A 2 2.04 -17.85 7.97
C LEU A 2 3.06 -17.34 9.00
N ASN A 3 4.16 -16.78 8.52
CA ASN A 3 5.21 -16.18 9.33
C ASN A 3 4.92 -14.69 9.57
N SER A 4 5.51 -14.11 10.62
CA SER A 4 5.38 -12.68 10.87
C SER A 4 6.14 -11.87 9.81
N THR A 5 5.66 -10.67 9.47
CA THR A 5 6.36 -9.77 8.54
C THR A 5 7.77 -9.44 9.03
N ALA A 6 7.99 -9.33 10.34
CA ALA A 6 9.31 -9.11 10.92
C ALA A 6 10.28 -10.27 10.61
N ASP A 7 9.83 -11.53 10.72
CA ASP A 7 10.65 -12.70 10.40
C ASP A 7 10.97 -12.82 8.90
N ILE A 8 10.04 -12.38 8.05
CA ILE A 8 10.21 -12.32 6.59
C ILE A 8 11.26 -11.27 6.23
N ILE A 9 11.18 -10.07 6.82
CA ILE A 9 12.15 -9.00 6.62
C ILE A 9 13.56 -9.45 7.05
N GLU A 10 13.67 -10.20 8.15
CA GLU A 10 14.96 -10.74 8.61
C GLU A 10 15.55 -11.75 7.63
N ASP A 11 14.74 -12.62 7.03
CA ASP A 11 15.25 -13.56 6.02
C ASP A 11 15.72 -12.85 4.75
N ILE A 12 15.02 -11.81 4.30
CA ILE A 12 15.48 -10.96 3.19
C ILE A 12 16.82 -10.30 3.52
N ARG A 13 16.98 -9.76 4.74
CA ARG A 13 18.25 -9.17 5.23
C ARG A 13 19.40 -10.16 5.25
N GLN A 14 19.11 -11.45 5.46
CA GLN A 14 20.09 -12.52 5.43
C GLN A 14 20.36 -13.07 4.02
N GLY A 15 19.74 -12.49 2.98
CA GLY A 15 19.89 -12.92 1.59
C GLY A 15 19.10 -14.18 1.23
N LYS A 16 18.13 -14.58 2.07
CA LYS A 16 17.26 -15.73 1.77
C LYS A 16 16.07 -15.30 0.92
N MET A 17 15.45 -16.30 0.28
CA MET A 17 14.16 -16.11 -0.39
C MET A 17 13.03 -16.18 0.64
N VAL A 18 11.94 -15.51 0.34
CA VAL A 18 10.65 -15.60 1.05
C VAL A 18 9.52 -15.74 0.03
N ILE A 19 8.33 -16.12 0.47
CA ILE A 19 7.13 -16.14 -0.34
C ILE A 19 6.17 -15.06 0.17
N LEU A 20 5.69 -14.21 -0.73
CA LEU A 20 4.54 -13.36 -0.45
C LEU A 20 3.39 -13.71 -1.37
N MET A 21 2.20 -13.79 -0.77
CA MET A 21 0.94 -13.92 -1.49
C MET A 21 0.24 -12.57 -1.57
N ASP A 22 -0.41 -12.29 -2.69
CA ASP A 22 -1.36 -11.18 -2.80
C ASP A 22 -2.78 -11.59 -2.38
N ASP A 23 -3.72 -10.65 -2.40
CA ASP A 23 -5.10 -10.90 -2.00
C ASP A 23 -5.81 -11.89 -2.95
N GLU A 24 -6.70 -12.71 -2.40
CA GLU A 24 -7.50 -13.69 -3.17
C GLU A 24 -8.36 -13.04 -4.28
N ASP A 25 -8.71 -11.76 -4.11
CA ASP A 25 -9.47 -10.97 -5.08
C ASP A 25 -8.59 -10.22 -6.11
N ARG A 26 -7.26 -10.40 -6.07
CA ARG A 26 -6.29 -9.77 -6.98
C ARG A 26 -5.75 -10.79 -7.99
N GLU A 27 -4.49 -11.23 -7.89
CA GLU A 27 -3.91 -12.30 -8.73
C GLU A 27 -4.12 -13.68 -8.07
N ASN A 28 -4.24 -13.70 -6.73
CA ASN A 28 -4.34 -14.88 -5.87
C ASN A 28 -3.11 -15.80 -6.02
N GLU A 29 -1.95 -15.20 -6.25
CA GLU A 29 -0.69 -15.87 -6.60
C GLU A 29 0.35 -15.68 -5.50
N GLY A 30 1.42 -16.47 -5.56
CA GLY A 30 2.55 -16.34 -4.66
C GLY A 30 3.86 -16.23 -5.44
N ASP A 31 4.66 -15.25 -5.06
CA ASP A 31 5.97 -15.00 -5.65
C ASP A 31 7.08 -15.39 -4.67
N LEU A 32 8.12 -16.05 -5.18
CA LEU A 32 9.42 -16.04 -4.50
C LEU A 32 10.02 -14.65 -4.62
N ILE A 33 10.53 -14.12 -3.51
CA ILE A 33 11.12 -12.79 -3.44
C ILE A 33 12.48 -12.90 -2.72
N MET A 34 13.50 -12.24 -3.24
CA MET A 34 14.76 -12.01 -2.52
C MET A 34 15.31 -10.60 -2.82
N ALA A 35 16.13 -10.05 -1.93
CA ALA A 35 16.85 -8.81 -2.22
C ALA A 35 17.80 -9.00 -3.41
N ALA A 36 17.76 -8.09 -4.38
CA ALA A 36 18.49 -8.25 -5.64
C ALA A 36 20.00 -8.22 -5.46
N GLU A 37 20.51 -7.48 -4.47
CA GLU A 37 21.94 -7.43 -4.17
C GLU A 37 22.51 -8.75 -3.64
N HIS A 38 21.66 -9.64 -3.12
CA HIS A 38 22.03 -10.97 -2.63
C HIS A 38 21.86 -12.08 -3.67
N VAL A 39 21.49 -11.74 -4.92
CA VAL A 39 21.24 -12.74 -5.96
C VAL A 39 22.50 -13.54 -6.29
N THR A 40 22.32 -14.87 -6.43
CA THR A 40 23.37 -15.79 -6.86
C THR A 40 22.89 -16.65 -8.05
N PRO A 41 23.80 -17.29 -8.81
CA PRO A 41 23.42 -18.25 -9.84
C PRO A 41 22.56 -19.40 -9.29
N GLU A 42 22.84 -19.88 -8.08
CA GLU A 42 22.07 -20.93 -7.41
C GLU A 42 20.65 -20.47 -7.10
N ALA A 43 20.49 -19.21 -6.67
CA ALA A 43 19.19 -18.61 -6.41
C ALA A 43 18.35 -18.52 -7.69
N ILE A 44 18.93 -18.02 -8.79
CA ILE A 44 18.25 -17.96 -10.09
C ILE A 44 17.91 -19.36 -10.61
N ASN A 45 18.83 -20.33 -10.44
CA ASN A 45 18.59 -21.70 -10.83
C ASN A 45 17.43 -22.32 -10.03
N PHE A 46 17.37 -22.08 -8.72
CA PHE A 46 16.27 -22.49 -7.87
C PHE A 46 14.94 -21.88 -8.34
N MET A 47 14.92 -20.57 -8.60
CA MET A 47 13.77 -19.84 -9.11
C MET A 47 13.22 -20.47 -10.40
N VAL A 48 14.06 -20.72 -11.41
CA VAL A 48 13.57 -21.32 -12.67
C VAL A 48 13.27 -22.80 -12.61
N THR A 49 13.86 -23.53 -11.67
CA THR A 49 13.62 -24.97 -11.53
C THR A 49 12.34 -25.24 -10.76
N HIS A 50 12.11 -24.50 -9.67
CA HIS A 50 11.05 -24.79 -8.71
C HIS A 50 9.86 -23.85 -8.80
N ALA A 51 10.06 -22.55 -9.04
CA ALA A 51 8.95 -21.61 -9.23
C ALA A 51 8.50 -21.56 -10.69
N ARG A 52 9.44 -21.52 -11.64
CA ARG A 52 9.22 -21.64 -13.11
C ARG A 52 8.46 -20.49 -13.77
N GLY A 53 8.09 -19.46 -13.02
CA GLY A 53 7.51 -18.23 -13.54
C GLY A 53 8.54 -17.35 -14.28
N LEU A 54 8.16 -16.10 -14.47
CA LEU A 54 9.01 -15.12 -15.14
C LEU A 54 9.92 -14.42 -14.12
N VAL A 55 11.23 -14.61 -14.24
CA VAL A 55 12.19 -13.93 -13.37
C VAL A 55 12.22 -12.44 -13.69
N CYS A 56 11.72 -11.64 -12.76
CA CYS A 56 11.61 -10.19 -12.88
C CYS A 56 12.50 -9.48 -11.86
N LEU A 57 12.84 -8.21 -12.15
CA LEU A 57 13.67 -7.35 -11.32
C LEU A 57 12.90 -6.07 -10.92
N PRO A 58 12.06 -6.11 -9.86
CA PRO A 58 11.51 -4.90 -9.28
C PRO A 58 12.58 -3.93 -8.79
N MET A 59 12.44 -2.67 -9.18
CA MET A 59 13.32 -1.57 -8.78
C MET A 59 12.52 -0.29 -8.56
N THR A 60 13.12 0.65 -7.84
CA THR A 60 12.56 2.01 -7.73
C THR A 60 12.57 2.74 -9.08
N GLU A 61 11.65 3.70 -9.22
CA GLU A 61 11.63 4.60 -10.37
C GLU A 61 12.96 5.34 -10.56
N GLU A 62 13.61 5.75 -9.47
CA GLU A 62 14.91 6.42 -9.48
C GLU A 62 16.00 5.53 -10.08
N ARG A 63 16.07 4.26 -9.66
CA ARG A 63 17.03 3.28 -10.18
C ARG A 63 16.82 3.03 -11.67
N CYS A 64 15.57 2.84 -12.11
CA CYS A 64 15.25 2.70 -13.53
C CYS A 64 15.60 3.95 -14.34
N ARG A 65 15.38 5.16 -13.80
CA ARG A 65 15.78 6.42 -14.43
C ARG A 65 17.30 6.53 -14.57
N ARG A 66 18.06 6.17 -13.54
CA ARG A 66 19.54 6.16 -13.57
C ARG A 66 20.10 5.21 -14.63
N LEU A 67 19.44 4.07 -14.84
CA LEU A 67 19.79 3.08 -15.86
C LEU A 67 19.22 3.38 -17.25
N ASN A 68 18.48 4.49 -17.40
CA ASN A 68 17.79 4.86 -18.64
C ASN A 68 16.86 3.75 -19.18
N LEU A 69 16.03 3.19 -18.30
CA LEU A 69 15.09 2.12 -18.62
C LEU A 69 13.67 2.66 -18.82
N PRO A 70 13.23 2.89 -20.08
CA PRO A 70 11.86 3.26 -20.36
C PRO A 70 10.89 2.07 -20.23
N LEU A 71 9.60 2.37 -20.04
CA LEU A 71 8.54 1.37 -20.15
C LEU A 71 8.56 0.71 -21.53
N MET A 72 8.31 -0.61 -21.57
CA MET A 72 8.26 -1.36 -22.83
C MET A 72 7.06 -0.96 -23.69
N VAL A 73 5.95 -0.60 -23.05
CA VAL A 73 4.70 -0.19 -23.70
C VAL A 73 4.21 1.14 -23.13
N THR A 74 3.74 2.03 -24.01
CA THR A 74 3.25 3.37 -23.63
C THR A 74 1.80 3.34 -23.12
N ASN A 75 0.97 2.44 -23.64
CA ASN A 75 -0.42 2.28 -23.21
C ASN A 75 -0.62 0.85 -22.67
N ASN A 76 -0.55 0.69 -21.35
CA ASN A 76 -0.69 -0.58 -20.68
C ASN A 76 -2.17 -0.90 -20.42
N GLY A 77 -2.74 -1.82 -21.21
CA GLY A 77 -4.12 -2.27 -21.04
C GLY A 77 -4.30 -3.43 -20.04
N ALA A 78 -3.24 -3.85 -19.33
CA ALA A 78 -3.32 -4.96 -18.40
C ALA A 78 -4.13 -4.60 -17.15
N GLN A 79 -4.92 -5.57 -16.67
CA GLN A 79 -5.83 -5.44 -15.52
C GLN A 79 -5.16 -4.82 -14.28
N PHE A 80 -3.92 -5.22 -13.98
CA PHE A 80 -3.16 -4.73 -12.82
C PHE A 80 -2.04 -3.75 -13.19
N SER A 81 -1.92 -3.40 -14.48
CA SER A 81 -1.01 -2.36 -15.01
C SER A 81 0.43 -2.47 -14.50
N THR A 82 1.00 -3.68 -14.48
CA THR A 82 2.39 -3.91 -14.08
C THR A 82 3.36 -3.17 -15.02
N ASN A 83 4.25 -2.35 -14.45
CA ASN A 83 5.13 -1.45 -15.20
C ASN A 83 6.40 -2.16 -15.70
N PHE A 84 6.27 -2.99 -16.73
CA PHE A 84 7.43 -3.59 -17.39
C PHE A 84 8.25 -2.52 -18.12
N THR A 85 9.57 -2.52 -17.88
CA THR A 85 10.53 -1.84 -18.75
C THR A 85 10.92 -2.75 -19.90
N VAL A 86 11.69 -2.21 -20.85
CA VAL A 86 12.44 -3.05 -21.80
C VAL A 86 13.29 -4.08 -21.05
N SER A 87 13.41 -5.29 -21.59
CA SER A 87 14.24 -6.34 -20.99
C SER A 87 15.74 -6.01 -21.12
N ILE A 88 16.54 -6.51 -20.19
CA ILE A 88 17.94 -6.12 -20.04
C ILE A 88 18.88 -7.32 -19.96
N GLU A 89 20.13 -7.10 -20.35
CA GLU A 89 21.27 -7.99 -20.13
C GLU A 89 22.45 -7.18 -19.59
N ALA A 90 23.35 -7.77 -18.79
CA ALA A 90 24.62 -7.14 -18.47
C ALA A 90 25.44 -6.93 -19.76
N ALA A 91 26.12 -5.79 -19.86
CA ALA A 91 26.99 -5.49 -21.00
C ALA A 91 28.24 -6.39 -21.04
N GLU A 92 28.70 -6.87 -19.87
CA GLU A 92 29.91 -7.66 -19.72
C GLU A 92 29.74 -8.80 -18.70
N GLY A 93 30.52 -9.87 -18.87
CA GLY A 93 30.51 -11.02 -17.95
C GLY A 93 29.38 -12.01 -18.20
N VAL A 94 28.75 -11.95 -19.37
CA VAL A 94 27.69 -12.86 -19.83
C VAL A 94 28.02 -13.41 -21.21
N THR A 95 27.31 -14.45 -21.62
CA THR A 95 27.42 -15.07 -22.95
C THR A 95 26.16 -14.83 -23.76
N THR A 96 25.19 -15.74 -23.67
CA THR A 96 23.88 -15.61 -24.30
C THR A 96 22.89 -14.89 -23.41
N GLY A 97 23.17 -14.76 -22.11
CA GLY A 97 22.30 -14.07 -21.17
C GLY A 97 21.31 -14.96 -20.42
N ILE A 98 20.91 -16.11 -20.98
CA ILE A 98 19.81 -16.92 -20.43
C ILE A 98 20.23 -17.83 -19.26
N SER A 99 21.53 -18.13 -19.14
CA SER A 99 22.04 -19.02 -18.09
C SER A 99 21.70 -18.47 -16.69
N ALA A 100 21.63 -19.34 -15.68
CA ALA A 100 21.37 -18.87 -14.31
C ALA A 100 22.48 -17.92 -13.82
N ALA A 101 23.73 -18.18 -14.22
CA ALA A 101 24.85 -17.31 -13.92
C ALA A 101 24.78 -15.97 -14.66
N ASP A 102 24.42 -16.00 -15.94
CA ASP A 102 24.31 -14.79 -16.77
C ASP A 102 23.18 -13.88 -16.25
N ARG A 103 22.01 -14.46 -15.94
CA ARG A 103 20.89 -13.73 -15.35
C ARG A 103 21.21 -13.16 -13.97
N ALA A 104 21.90 -13.91 -13.12
CA ALA A 104 22.38 -13.38 -11.83
C ALA A 104 23.36 -12.21 -12.04
N ARG A 105 24.29 -12.34 -12.99
CA ARG A 105 25.24 -11.28 -13.34
C ARG A 105 24.54 -10.03 -13.86
N THR A 106 23.49 -10.18 -14.66
CA THR A 106 22.64 -9.10 -15.17
C THR A 106 21.93 -8.36 -14.05
N VAL A 107 21.31 -9.07 -13.10
CA VAL A 107 20.71 -8.44 -11.91
C VAL A 107 21.78 -7.67 -11.13
N GLN A 108 22.93 -8.28 -10.85
CA GLN A 108 24.03 -7.64 -10.12
C GLN A 108 24.53 -6.37 -10.82
N ALA A 109 24.62 -6.37 -12.16
CA ALA A 109 25.02 -5.19 -12.92
C ALA A 109 24.01 -4.04 -12.79
N ALA A 110 22.71 -4.35 -12.81
CA ALA A 110 21.65 -3.36 -12.68
C ALA A 110 21.57 -2.74 -11.26
N VAL A 111 21.80 -3.54 -10.21
CA VAL A 111 21.62 -3.09 -8.81
C VAL A 111 22.91 -2.65 -8.12
N ALA A 112 24.06 -2.68 -8.80
CA ALA A 112 25.30 -2.17 -8.25
C ALA A 112 25.17 -0.69 -7.82
N GLU A 113 25.82 -0.32 -6.71
CA GLU A 113 25.76 1.05 -6.14
C GLU A 113 26.10 2.13 -7.18
N ASN A 114 27.10 1.85 -8.02
CA ASN A 114 27.60 2.76 -9.06
C ASN A 114 27.09 2.44 -10.47
N ALA A 115 26.04 1.61 -10.59
CA ALA A 115 25.50 1.21 -11.88
C ALA A 115 25.14 2.43 -12.75
N LYS A 116 25.53 2.35 -14.02
CA LYS A 116 25.22 3.33 -15.07
C LYS A 116 24.54 2.64 -16.23
N ALA A 117 23.83 3.42 -17.05
CA ALA A 117 23.10 2.89 -18.21
C ALA A 117 23.95 2.03 -19.16
N SER A 118 25.27 2.28 -19.28
CA SER A 118 26.14 1.49 -20.14
C SER A 118 26.62 0.15 -19.54
N ASP A 119 26.28 -0.15 -18.29
CA ASP A 119 26.60 -1.45 -17.66
C ASP A 119 25.59 -2.54 -18.07
N ILE A 120 24.49 -2.13 -18.72
CA ILE A 120 23.43 -3.00 -19.23
C ILE A 120 23.12 -2.67 -20.69
N VAL A 121 22.59 -3.65 -21.41
CA VAL A 121 22.13 -3.53 -22.80
C VAL A 121 20.69 -3.98 -22.92
N GLN A 122 20.02 -3.57 -24.01
CA GLN A 122 18.66 -3.97 -24.32
C GLN A 122 18.57 -4.48 -25.77
N PRO A 123 17.76 -5.52 -26.07
CA PRO A 123 17.00 -6.35 -25.14
C PRO A 123 17.88 -7.36 -24.36
N GLY A 124 17.29 -8.10 -23.43
CA GLY A 124 17.93 -9.22 -22.73
C GLY A 124 16.95 -10.16 -22.02
N HIS A 125 17.43 -10.92 -21.05
CA HIS A 125 16.67 -12.01 -20.40
C HIS A 125 16.27 -11.77 -18.94
N ILE A 126 16.55 -10.58 -18.39
CA ILE A 126 15.95 -10.09 -17.14
C ILE A 126 14.90 -9.03 -17.47
N PHE A 127 13.79 -9.04 -16.74
CA PHE A 127 12.64 -8.17 -16.97
C PHE A 127 12.45 -7.19 -15.81
N PRO A 128 12.97 -5.95 -15.91
CA PRO A 128 12.79 -4.99 -14.84
C PRO A 128 11.36 -4.47 -14.74
N LEU A 129 10.95 -4.21 -13.50
CA LEU A 129 9.64 -3.69 -13.14
C LEU A 129 9.80 -2.41 -12.33
N ILE A 130 9.04 -1.36 -12.68
CA ILE A 130 9.06 -0.10 -11.92
C ILE A 130 8.00 -0.15 -10.82
N ALA A 131 8.46 -0.21 -9.57
CA ALA A 131 7.59 -0.03 -8.41
C ALA A 131 7.06 1.40 -8.33
N LYS A 132 5.78 1.55 -7.98
CA LYS A 132 5.18 2.85 -7.69
C LYS A 132 5.79 3.47 -6.43
N GLN A 133 5.95 4.80 -6.44
CA GLN A 133 6.31 5.53 -5.24
C GLN A 133 5.29 5.27 -4.12
N GLY A 134 5.77 5.15 -2.89
CA GLY A 134 4.96 4.72 -1.74
C GLY A 134 4.84 3.21 -1.57
N GLY A 135 5.29 2.40 -2.54
CA GLY A 135 5.34 0.94 -2.43
C GLY A 135 3.95 0.32 -2.21
N VAL A 136 3.87 -0.69 -1.34
CA VAL A 136 2.63 -1.46 -1.10
C VAL A 136 1.48 -0.61 -0.53
N LEU A 137 1.81 0.55 0.05
CA LEU A 137 0.80 1.51 0.52
C LEU A 137 0.12 2.27 -0.64
N ASN A 138 0.75 2.31 -1.82
CA ASN A 138 0.15 2.89 -3.02
C ASN A 138 -0.46 1.79 -3.92
N ARG A 139 0.30 0.72 -4.20
CA ARG A 139 -0.14 -0.41 -5.01
C ARG A 139 0.24 -1.72 -4.34
N ALA A 140 -0.76 -2.52 -3.96
CA ALA A 140 -0.57 -3.82 -3.31
C ALA A 140 -0.21 -4.93 -4.31
N GLY A 141 0.97 -4.85 -4.94
CA GLY A 141 1.47 -5.86 -5.87
C GLY A 141 2.86 -6.38 -5.50
N HIS A 142 3.24 -7.54 -6.05
CA HIS A 142 4.54 -8.18 -5.81
C HIS A 142 5.73 -7.29 -6.18
N THR A 143 5.58 -6.46 -7.21
CA THR A 143 6.58 -5.45 -7.60
C THR A 143 6.91 -4.50 -6.45
N GLU A 144 5.88 -3.89 -5.84
CA GLU A 144 6.06 -2.99 -4.72
C GLU A 144 6.52 -3.73 -3.46
N ALA A 145 5.97 -4.91 -3.21
CA ALA A 145 6.30 -5.72 -2.04
C ALA A 145 7.78 -6.13 -2.02
N GLY A 146 8.34 -6.52 -3.17
CA GLY A 146 9.75 -6.87 -3.29
C GLY A 146 10.69 -5.69 -2.99
N VAL A 147 10.39 -4.51 -3.54
CA VAL A 147 11.16 -3.28 -3.26
C VAL A 147 11.05 -2.86 -1.80
N ASP A 148 9.85 -2.93 -1.22
CA ASP A 148 9.64 -2.57 0.19
C ASP A 148 10.32 -3.52 1.15
N LEU A 149 10.26 -4.84 0.91
CA LEU A 149 10.95 -5.82 1.73
C LEU A 149 12.46 -5.58 1.72
N ALA A 150 13.06 -5.36 0.54
CA ALA A 150 14.48 -5.08 0.42
C ALA A 150 14.86 -3.78 1.19
N ARG A 151 14.06 -2.71 1.03
CA ARG A 151 14.26 -1.46 1.77
C ARG A 151 14.15 -1.65 3.29
N LEU A 152 13.13 -2.37 3.77
CA LEU A 152 12.93 -2.64 5.21
C LEU A 152 14.02 -3.55 5.78
N ALA A 153 14.62 -4.40 4.96
CA ALA A 153 15.76 -5.23 5.31
C ALA A 153 17.07 -4.41 5.44
N GLY A 154 17.12 -3.19 4.91
CA GLY A 154 18.34 -2.37 4.85
C GLY A 154 19.20 -2.65 3.62
N CYS A 155 18.65 -3.33 2.62
CA CYS A 155 19.27 -3.64 1.35
C CYS A 155 19.03 -2.52 0.32
N GLU A 156 19.71 -2.60 -0.83
CA GLU A 156 19.30 -1.86 -2.03
C GLU A 156 17.79 -2.05 -2.29
N PRO A 157 16.98 -0.99 -2.51
CA PRO A 157 15.55 -1.06 -2.83
C PRO A 157 15.24 -1.69 -4.21
N ALA A 158 15.68 -2.92 -4.41
CA ALA A 158 15.49 -3.76 -5.57
C ALA A 158 15.40 -5.22 -5.14
N SER A 159 14.58 -6.01 -5.84
CA SER A 159 14.38 -7.43 -5.55
C SER A 159 14.42 -8.27 -6.82
N VAL A 160 14.59 -9.57 -6.68
CA VAL A 160 14.28 -10.53 -7.74
C VAL A 160 13.02 -11.28 -7.34
N ILE A 161 12.05 -11.34 -8.25
CA ILE A 161 10.79 -12.04 -8.04
C ILE A 161 10.53 -13.07 -9.14
N VAL A 162 9.78 -14.11 -8.81
CA VAL A 162 9.27 -15.09 -9.77
C VAL A 162 7.99 -15.73 -9.23
N GLU A 163 6.97 -15.83 -10.07
CA GLU A 163 5.71 -16.48 -9.70
C GLU A 163 5.91 -18.00 -9.55
N ILE A 164 5.23 -18.61 -8.59
CA ILE A 164 5.33 -20.05 -8.32
C ILE A 164 4.22 -20.81 -9.05
N LEU A 165 4.62 -21.67 -9.97
CA LEU A 165 3.73 -22.56 -10.72
C LEU A 165 3.73 -23.96 -10.09
N ASN A 166 2.58 -24.64 -10.17
CA ASN A 166 2.39 -26.07 -9.92
C ASN A 166 3.08 -26.92 -11.00
N GLU A 167 3.25 -28.22 -10.73
CA GLU A 167 3.92 -29.15 -11.65
C GLU A 167 3.23 -29.30 -13.02
N ASP A 168 1.92 -29.10 -13.05
CA ASP A 168 1.11 -29.10 -14.27
C ASP A 168 1.14 -27.77 -15.03
N GLY A 169 1.85 -26.76 -14.52
CA GLY A 169 1.94 -25.42 -15.10
C GLY A 169 0.83 -24.46 -14.69
N SER A 170 -0.12 -24.87 -13.86
CA SER A 170 -1.09 -23.95 -13.25
C SER A 170 -0.44 -23.10 -12.16
N MET A 171 -1.07 -21.99 -11.76
CA MET A 171 -0.56 -21.14 -10.68
C MET A 171 -0.76 -21.82 -9.31
N ALA A 172 0.28 -21.85 -8.48
CA ALA A 172 0.17 -22.35 -7.12
C ALA A 172 -0.68 -21.38 -6.28
N ARG A 173 -1.68 -21.90 -5.57
CA ARG A 173 -2.52 -21.13 -4.65
C ARG A 173 -2.08 -21.41 -3.23
N ARG A 174 -2.73 -20.76 -2.27
CA ARG A 174 -2.33 -20.82 -0.85
C ARG A 174 -2.05 -22.24 -0.33
N PRO A 175 -2.90 -23.28 -0.54
CA PRO A 175 -2.60 -24.63 -0.05
C PRO A 175 -1.31 -25.20 -0.65
N GLU A 176 -1.08 -25.01 -1.95
CA GLU A 176 0.12 -25.49 -2.63
C GLU A 176 1.37 -24.69 -2.21
N LEU A 177 1.23 -23.38 -2.01
CA LEU A 177 2.28 -22.49 -1.55
C LEU A 177 2.73 -22.83 -0.12
N GLU A 178 1.80 -23.17 0.79
CA GLU A 178 2.15 -23.62 2.15
C GLU A 178 2.93 -24.95 2.12
N VAL A 179 2.61 -25.86 1.19
CA VAL A 179 3.38 -27.10 0.98
C VAL A 179 4.75 -26.81 0.37
N PHE A 180 4.82 -25.92 -0.62
CA PHE A 180 6.07 -25.49 -1.24
C PHE A 180 7.01 -24.84 -0.23
N ALA A 181 6.50 -23.91 0.57
CA ALA A 181 7.19 -23.23 1.66
C ALA A 181 7.80 -24.24 2.65
N ALA A 182 6.99 -25.20 3.12
CA ALA A 182 7.46 -26.24 4.05
C ALA A 182 8.50 -27.18 3.42
N LYS A 183 8.32 -27.57 2.14
CA LYS A 183 9.25 -28.46 1.43
C LYS A 183 10.64 -27.85 1.28
N HIS A 184 10.70 -26.53 1.07
CA HIS A 184 11.93 -25.81 0.78
C HIS A 184 12.47 -24.99 1.96
N ASP A 185 11.81 -25.05 3.12
CA ASP A 185 12.13 -24.26 4.32
C ASP A 185 12.18 -22.75 4.04
N ILE A 186 11.15 -22.25 3.34
CA ILE A 186 11.01 -20.84 2.96
C ILE A 186 9.84 -20.24 3.73
N LYS A 187 10.06 -19.10 4.38
CA LYS A 187 8.99 -18.38 5.09
C LYS A 187 7.96 -17.82 4.11
N ILE A 188 6.70 -17.81 4.54
CA ILE A 188 5.56 -17.36 3.74
C ILE A 188 4.72 -16.33 4.50
N GLY A 189 4.30 -15.27 3.83
CA GLY A 189 3.40 -14.24 4.38
C GLY A 189 2.50 -13.62 3.31
N THR A 190 1.84 -12.52 3.65
CA THR A 190 0.93 -11.81 2.73
C THR A 190 1.33 -10.35 2.52
N ILE A 191 1.01 -9.79 1.36
CA ILE A 191 1.14 -8.35 1.11
C ILE A 191 0.27 -7.55 2.09
N ALA A 192 -0.89 -8.07 2.48
CA ALA A 192 -1.76 -7.45 3.48
C ALA A 192 -1.05 -7.26 4.83
N ASP A 193 -0.36 -8.30 5.32
CA ASP A 193 0.43 -8.23 6.56
C ASP A 193 1.64 -7.28 6.42
N LEU A 194 2.22 -7.16 5.23
CA LEU A 194 3.27 -6.18 4.94
C LEU A 194 2.75 -4.74 4.96
N ILE A 195 1.55 -4.50 4.40
CA ILE A 195 0.87 -3.21 4.46
C ILE A 195 0.58 -2.83 5.91
N GLU A 196 0.05 -3.76 6.71
CA GLU A 196 -0.21 -3.52 8.13
C GLU A 196 1.09 -3.24 8.88
N TYR A 197 2.14 -4.03 8.67
CA TYR A 197 3.44 -3.80 9.28
C TYR A 197 3.99 -2.41 8.95
N ARG A 198 3.99 -1.99 7.69
CA ARG A 198 4.45 -0.65 7.30
C ARG A 198 3.61 0.45 7.93
N ASN A 199 2.29 0.30 7.90
CA ASN A 199 1.35 1.24 8.50
C ASN A 199 1.64 1.45 10.00
N LEU A 200 2.03 0.40 10.73
CA LEU A 200 2.31 0.46 12.16
C LEU A 200 3.72 0.98 12.50
N ASN A 201 4.68 0.87 11.58
CA ASN A 201 6.10 1.17 11.86
C ASN A 201 6.64 2.39 11.11
N GLU A 202 5.90 2.92 10.12
CA GLU A 202 6.28 4.09 9.33
C GLU A 202 5.29 5.23 9.54
N THR A 203 5.79 6.47 9.61
CA THR A 203 4.94 7.67 9.55
C THR A 203 4.88 8.14 8.11
N THR A 204 3.68 8.22 7.55
CA THR A 204 3.42 8.64 6.16
C THR A 204 2.79 10.02 6.08
N ILE A 205 2.58 10.69 7.22
CA ILE A 205 1.99 12.01 7.29
C ILE A 205 2.97 13.06 7.83
N GLU A 206 2.88 14.27 7.29
CA GLU A 206 3.64 15.42 7.76
C GLU A 206 2.69 16.57 8.12
N LYS A 207 2.88 17.19 9.29
CA LYS A 207 2.14 18.42 9.64
C LYS A 207 2.71 19.59 8.82
N VAL A 208 1.90 20.15 7.93
CA VAL A 208 2.34 21.18 6.97
C VAL A 208 1.81 22.58 7.26
N ALA A 209 0.68 22.70 7.96
CA ALA A 209 0.12 24.01 8.31
C ALA A 209 -0.76 23.95 9.56
N GLN A 210 -0.98 25.10 10.19
CA GLN A 210 -1.88 25.26 11.32
C GLN A 210 -2.46 26.68 11.34
N CYS A 211 -3.76 26.81 11.61
CA CYS A 211 -4.40 28.09 11.85
C CYS A 211 -5.59 27.99 12.81
N HIS A 212 -6.02 29.14 13.33
CA HIS A 212 -7.30 29.28 14.01
C HIS A 212 -8.42 29.37 12.96
N LEU A 213 -9.46 28.55 13.11
CA LEU A 213 -10.58 28.44 12.18
C LEU A 213 -11.91 28.68 12.91
N PRO A 214 -12.46 29.91 12.88
CA PRO A 214 -13.83 30.15 13.34
C PRO A 214 -14.82 29.55 12.34
N THR A 215 -15.83 28.84 12.85
CA THR A 215 -16.90 28.23 12.04
C THR A 215 -18.27 28.49 12.69
N GLU A 216 -19.36 28.20 11.96
CA GLU A 216 -20.71 28.25 12.53
C GLU A 216 -20.93 27.24 13.67
N TYR A 217 -20.08 26.21 13.78
CA TYR A 217 -20.11 25.19 14.83
C TYR A 217 -19.18 25.52 16.00
N GLY A 218 -18.51 26.67 15.97
CA GLY A 218 -17.57 27.13 16.99
C GLY A 218 -16.14 27.28 16.47
N ASP A 219 -15.26 27.70 17.37
CA ASP A 219 -13.84 27.93 17.06
C ASP A 219 -13.00 26.65 17.14
N PHE A 220 -12.24 26.36 16.10
CA PHE A 220 -11.33 25.22 16.03
C PHE A 220 -9.88 25.65 15.83
N GLU A 221 -8.96 24.79 16.24
CA GLU A 221 -7.60 24.75 15.72
C GLU A 221 -7.59 23.81 14.51
N LEU A 222 -7.34 24.36 13.33
CA LEU A 222 -7.18 23.57 12.11
C LEU A 222 -5.71 23.19 11.97
N ILE A 223 -5.43 21.91 11.87
CA ILE A 223 -4.11 21.36 11.60
C ILE A 223 -4.18 20.59 10.28
N THR A 224 -3.29 20.94 9.35
CA THR A 224 -3.23 20.30 8.03
C THR A 224 -2.06 19.33 7.99
N PHE A 225 -2.36 18.10 7.59
CA PHE A 225 -1.40 17.04 7.34
C PHE A 225 -1.30 16.75 5.85
N LYS A 226 -0.10 16.43 5.36
CA LYS A 226 0.15 15.98 4.00
C LYS A 226 0.58 14.52 4.03
N ASP A 227 -0.07 13.65 3.28
CA ASP A 227 0.40 12.30 3.02
C ASP A 227 1.54 12.35 1.99
N VAL A 228 2.71 11.83 2.35
CA VAL A 228 3.90 11.85 1.50
C VAL A 228 3.83 10.87 0.34
N ILE A 229 2.88 9.93 0.38
CA ILE A 229 2.71 8.89 -0.65
C ILE A 229 1.97 9.43 -1.87
N ASP A 230 0.85 10.13 -1.67
CA ASP A 230 0.00 10.64 -2.76
C ASP A 230 -0.14 12.17 -2.77
N ASN A 231 0.61 12.86 -1.90
CA ASN A 231 0.57 14.32 -1.72
C ASN A 231 -0.81 14.87 -1.33
N GLN A 232 -1.71 14.03 -0.81
CA GLN A 232 -3.03 14.44 -0.37
C GLN A 232 -2.97 15.23 0.93
N LEU A 233 -3.87 16.22 1.05
CA LEU A 233 -4.08 16.95 2.30
C LEU A 233 -5.19 16.31 3.12
N HIS A 234 -4.94 16.17 4.41
CA HIS A 234 -5.89 15.79 5.44
C HIS A 234 -5.95 16.87 6.50
N TYR A 235 -7.05 16.92 7.22
CA TYR A 235 -7.31 18.00 8.17
C TYR A 235 -7.69 17.42 9.53
N ALA A 236 -7.25 18.06 10.59
CA ALA A 236 -7.76 17.84 11.94
C ALA A 236 -8.31 19.15 12.48
N LEU A 237 -9.59 19.14 12.85
CA LEU A 237 -10.24 20.21 13.58
C LEU A 237 -10.26 19.82 15.05
N GLN A 238 -9.46 20.53 15.85
CA GLN A 238 -9.34 20.29 17.28
C GLN A 238 -10.08 21.39 18.06
N LYS A 239 -10.89 20.96 19.03
CA LYS A 239 -11.53 21.82 20.02
C LYS A 239 -11.07 21.43 21.41
N GLY A 240 -10.43 22.36 22.13
CA GLY A 240 -9.89 22.09 23.45
C GLY A 240 -8.54 21.37 23.42
N LYS A 241 -8.11 20.83 24.56
CA LYS A 241 -6.82 20.13 24.70
C LYS A 241 -7.04 18.62 24.68
N VAL A 242 -6.17 17.92 23.97
CA VAL A 242 -6.07 16.45 24.02
C VAL A 242 -5.18 16.08 25.20
N GLU A 243 -5.72 15.34 26.17
CA GLU A 243 -4.99 14.83 27.31
C GLU A 243 -4.87 13.31 27.22
N LYS A 244 -3.67 12.78 27.41
CA LYS A 244 -3.36 11.36 27.17
C LYS A 244 -4.23 10.40 27.99
N ASP A 245 -4.57 10.77 29.23
CA ASP A 245 -5.30 9.91 30.16
C ASP A 245 -6.82 10.07 30.08
N GLN A 246 -7.33 11.03 29.29
CA GLN A 246 -8.76 11.29 29.15
C GLN A 246 -9.30 10.85 27.79
N PRO A 247 -10.42 10.12 27.75
CA PRO A 247 -11.08 9.79 26.48
C PRO A 247 -11.45 11.04 25.68
N THR A 248 -10.88 11.18 24.49
CA THR A 248 -11.17 12.30 23.58
C THR A 248 -12.36 11.94 22.67
N LEU A 249 -13.31 12.86 22.47
CA LEU A 249 -14.36 12.66 21.47
C LEU A 249 -13.74 12.77 20.08
N VAL A 250 -13.89 11.73 19.27
CA VAL A 250 -13.22 11.64 17.97
C VAL A 250 -14.20 11.32 16.87
N ARG A 251 -14.05 11.97 15.72
CA ARG A 251 -14.64 11.54 14.45
C ARG A 251 -13.54 11.43 13.40
N VAL A 252 -13.51 10.32 12.67
CA VAL A 252 -12.76 10.22 11.40
C VAL A 252 -13.77 10.22 10.27
N HIS A 253 -13.71 11.23 9.42
CA HIS A 253 -14.64 11.47 8.32
C HIS A 253 -13.90 11.39 6.99
N LEU A 254 -14.45 10.65 6.04
CA LEU A 254 -13.95 10.63 4.66
C LEU A 254 -14.68 11.69 3.85
N GLN A 255 -13.93 12.61 3.26
CA GLN A 255 -14.46 13.69 2.43
C GLN A 255 -15.37 13.16 1.31
N ASP A 256 -16.48 13.85 1.08
CA ASP A 256 -17.43 13.54 0.02
C ASP A 256 -18.07 14.81 -0.54
N THR A 257 -17.83 15.11 -1.80
CA THR A 257 -18.32 16.35 -2.42
C THR A 257 -19.85 16.51 -2.32
N PHE A 258 -20.61 15.43 -2.50
CA PHE A 258 -22.06 15.52 -2.57
C PHE A 258 -22.70 15.69 -1.20
N SER A 259 -22.26 14.95 -0.18
CA SER A 259 -22.81 15.14 1.17
C SER A 259 -22.26 16.39 1.86
N ASP A 260 -20.97 16.66 1.70
CA ASP A 260 -20.29 17.68 2.51
C ASP A 260 -20.39 19.07 1.89
N MET A 261 -20.36 19.20 0.55
CA MET A 261 -20.47 20.51 -0.12
C MET A 261 -21.90 20.81 -0.61
N LEU A 262 -22.61 19.80 -1.13
CA LEU A 262 -23.96 19.99 -1.71
C LEU A 262 -25.10 19.64 -0.74
N GLY A 263 -24.80 19.07 0.44
CA GLY A 263 -25.82 18.70 1.42
C GLY A 263 -26.75 17.57 0.96
N SER A 264 -26.29 16.70 0.06
CA SER A 264 -27.09 15.57 -0.41
C SER A 264 -27.43 14.62 0.74
N VAL A 265 -28.69 14.22 0.81
CA VAL A 265 -29.19 13.17 1.71
C VAL A 265 -29.11 11.77 1.07
N ARG A 266 -28.68 11.69 -0.19
CA ARG A 266 -28.39 10.42 -0.87
C ARG A 266 -27.04 9.89 -0.35
N SER A 267 -26.85 8.57 -0.34
CA SER A 267 -25.73 7.86 0.33
C SER A 267 -25.88 7.67 1.86
N VAL A 268 -26.96 7.00 2.27
CA VAL A 268 -27.39 6.76 3.68
C VAL A 268 -26.66 5.58 4.36
N GLU A 269 -25.43 5.25 3.97
CA GLU A 269 -24.60 4.26 4.70
C GLU A 269 -23.53 4.91 5.58
N ARG A 270 -23.74 6.15 6.03
CA ARG A 270 -22.82 6.83 6.96
C ARG A 270 -23.43 6.90 8.35
N SER A 271 -22.60 6.70 9.36
CA SER A 271 -23.00 6.78 10.78
C SER A 271 -23.32 8.20 11.24
N MET A 272 -22.74 9.22 10.60
CA MET A 272 -22.91 10.64 10.93
C MET A 272 -22.44 11.49 9.74
N ASN A 273 -23.09 12.62 9.46
CA ASN A 273 -22.64 13.58 8.44
C ASN A 273 -21.63 14.60 9.03
N LEU A 274 -20.97 15.36 8.16
CA LEU A 274 -19.95 16.32 8.58
C LEU A 274 -20.51 17.43 9.50
N PRO A 275 -21.64 18.09 9.19
CA PRO A 275 -22.24 19.10 10.07
C PRO A 275 -22.54 18.59 11.49
N CYS A 276 -23.14 17.41 11.63
CA CYS A 276 -23.43 16.81 12.94
C CYS A 276 -22.15 16.55 13.74
N ALA A 277 -21.10 16.04 13.09
CA ALA A 277 -19.82 15.81 13.74
C ALA A 277 -19.14 17.12 14.17
N MET A 278 -19.14 18.14 13.30
CA MET A 278 -18.60 19.46 13.63
C MET A 278 -19.33 20.09 14.80
N LYS A 279 -20.67 20.01 14.82
CA LYS A 279 -21.49 20.50 15.94
C LYS A 279 -21.16 19.79 17.25
N ALA A 280 -21.15 18.45 17.25
CA ALA A 280 -20.86 17.66 18.44
C ALA A 280 -19.47 17.98 19.04
N ILE A 281 -18.44 18.05 18.19
CA ILE A 281 -17.07 18.39 18.63
C ILE A 281 -16.98 19.87 19.05
N GLY A 282 -17.70 20.77 18.37
CA GLY A 282 -17.75 22.18 18.72
C GLY A 282 -18.34 22.45 20.10
N GLU A 283 -19.38 21.69 20.48
CA GLU A 283 -20.07 21.78 21.77
C GLU A 283 -19.31 21.07 22.90
N GLN A 284 -18.77 19.87 22.64
CA GLN A 284 -18.21 19.00 23.69
C GLN A 284 -16.67 19.05 23.79
N GLY A 285 -15.98 19.58 22.78
CA GLY A 285 -14.54 19.41 22.63
C GLY A 285 -14.17 18.08 21.98
N GLY A 286 -12.95 17.98 21.44
CA GLY A 286 -12.45 16.78 20.80
C GLY A 286 -11.71 17.03 19.48
N VAL A 287 -11.66 16.00 18.63
CA VAL A 287 -10.94 16.02 17.35
C VAL A 287 -11.83 15.45 16.23
N LEU A 288 -12.00 16.22 15.17
CA LEU A 288 -12.56 15.77 13.91
C LEU A 288 -11.45 15.67 12.87
N VAL A 289 -11.12 14.46 12.44
CA VAL A 289 -10.21 14.20 11.32
C VAL A 289 -11.02 14.12 10.04
N ILE A 290 -10.69 14.94 9.05
CA ILE A 290 -11.21 14.87 7.69
C ILE A 290 -10.11 14.31 6.80
N LEU A 291 -10.31 13.08 6.36
CA LEU A 291 -9.45 12.44 5.38
C LEU A 291 -9.83 12.97 4.00
N GLY A 292 -8.92 13.69 3.37
CA GLY A 292 -9.07 14.14 1.99
C GLY A 292 -9.39 12.99 1.05
N LYS A 293 -10.07 13.32 -0.04
CA LYS A 293 -10.34 12.39 -1.14
C LYS A 293 -10.09 13.11 -2.46
N ASN A 294 -9.15 12.61 -3.27
CA ASN A 294 -8.91 13.11 -4.62
C ASN A 294 -9.97 12.45 -5.50
N GLU A 295 -11.13 13.09 -5.60
CA GLU A 295 -12.20 12.63 -6.49
C GLU A 295 -11.86 13.05 -7.92
N SER A 296 -11.66 12.06 -8.80
CA SER A 296 -11.48 12.33 -10.23
C SER A 296 -12.80 12.74 -10.87
N GLU A 297 -12.75 13.38 -12.04
CA GLU A 297 -13.94 13.67 -12.84
C GLU A 297 -14.79 12.41 -13.09
N GLN A 298 -14.13 11.28 -13.31
CA GLN A 298 -14.78 9.99 -13.51
C GLN A 298 -15.51 9.51 -12.26
N ASP A 299 -14.93 9.66 -11.07
CA ASP A 299 -15.58 9.27 -9.80
C ASP A 299 -16.87 10.06 -9.57
N ILE A 300 -16.82 11.36 -9.86
CA ILE A 300 -17.96 12.27 -9.75
C ILE A 300 -19.06 11.83 -10.75
N LEU A 301 -18.70 11.58 -12.01
CA LEU A 301 -19.64 11.12 -13.04
C LEU A 301 -20.26 9.76 -12.67
N THR A 302 -19.46 8.80 -12.20
CA THR A 302 -19.97 7.50 -11.74
C THR A 302 -21.00 7.67 -10.63
N LYS A 303 -20.75 8.55 -9.66
CA LYS A 303 -21.70 8.80 -8.57
C LYS A 303 -23.00 9.48 -9.04
N ILE A 304 -22.92 10.39 -10.01
CA ILE A 304 -24.12 10.98 -10.64
C ILE A 304 -24.91 9.92 -11.40
N HIS A 305 -24.25 9.03 -12.13
CA HIS A 305 -24.93 7.93 -12.81
C HIS A 305 -25.63 6.98 -11.84
N GLN A 306 -25.04 6.72 -10.66
CA GLN A 306 -25.69 5.98 -9.58
C GLN A 306 -26.94 6.70 -9.08
N PHE A 307 -26.86 8.01 -8.81
CA PHE A 307 -28.03 8.80 -8.42
C PHE A 307 -29.15 8.77 -9.49
N ALA A 308 -28.78 8.85 -10.77
CA ALA A 308 -29.75 8.77 -11.85
C ALA A 308 -30.38 7.36 -11.97
N ALA A 309 -29.63 6.30 -11.64
CA ALA A 309 -30.15 4.93 -11.58
C ALA A 309 -31.11 4.75 -10.39
N GLU A 310 -30.78 5.29 -9.23
CA GLU A 310 -31.68 5.36 -8.07
C GLU A 310 -32.99 6.07 -8.40
N ASP A 311 -32.93 7.20 -9.14
CA ASP A 311 -34.12 7.93 -9.62
C ASP A 311 -35.02 7.09 -10.54
N ARG A 312 -34.44 6.12 -11.26
CA ARG A 312 -35.17 5.16 -12.11
C ARG A 312 -35.65 3.92 -11.34
N GLY A 313 -35.36 3.82 -10.04
CA GLY A 313 -35.68 2.65 -9.21
C GLY A 313 -34.79 1.43 -9.50
N GLU A 314 -33.66 1.63 -10.16
CA GLU A 314 -32.66 0.59 -10.42
C GLU A 314 -31.80 0.38 -9.16
N GLN A 315 -31.36 -0.85 -8.92
CA GLN A 315 -30.32 -1.10 -7.92
C GLN A 315 -28.99 -0.61 -8.50
N PRO A 316 -28.31 0.38 -7.88
CA PRO A 316 -27.05 0.87 -8.41
C PRO A 316 -26.02 -0.26 -8.40
N THR A 317 -25.53 -0.64 -9.58
CA THR A 317 -24.36 -1.52 -9.73
C THR A 317 -23.10 -0.70 -9.51
N GLY A 318 -22.85 -0.33 -8.25
CA GLY A 318 -21.62 0.33 -7.83
C GLY A 318 -20.66 -0.68 -7.21
N ALA A 319 -19.37 -0.57 -7.53
CA ALA A 319 -18.35 -1.25 -6.74
C ALA A 319 -18.53 -0.85 -5.26
N THR A 320 -18.68 -1.82 -4.38
CA THR A 320 -18.71 -1.59 -2.93
C THR A 320 -17.40 -0.94 -2.54
N TRP A 321 -17.46 0.28 -1.98
CA TRP A 321 -16.29 0.95 -1.46
C TRP A 321 -15.72 0.11 -0.30
N ARG A 322 -14.65 -0.64 -0.58
CA ARG A 322 -13.84 -1.28 0.45
C ARG A 322 -12.95 -0.19 1.02
N GLY A 323 -13.34 0.38 2.15
CA GLY A 323 -12.48 1.29 2.89
C GLY A 323 -11.13 0.63 3.12
N SER A 324 -10.10 1.17 2.47
CA SER A 324 -8.79 0.52 2.46
C SER A 324 -8.18 0.56 3.86
N SER A 325 -7.40 -0.46 4.19
CA SER A 325 -6.54 -0.49 5.39
C SER A 325 -5.76 0.82 5.54
N ARG A 326 -5.36 1.44 4.41
CA ARG A 326 -4.69 2.73 4.35
C ARG A 326 -5.49 3.90 4.91
N THR A 327 -6.76 4.06 4.55
CA THR A 327 -7.59 5.17 5.09
C THR A 327 -7.68 5.10 6.61
N VAL A 328 -7.77 3.89 7.16
CA VAL A 328 -7.73 3.66 8.61
C VAL A 328 -6.35 4.02 9.16
N GLY A 329 -5.26 3.57 8.52
CA GLY A 329 -3.89 3.88 8.93
C GLY A 329 -3.59 5.37 9.00
N VAL A 330 -3.94 6.14 7.95
CA VAL A 330 -3.73 7.61 7.93
C VAL A 330 -4.51 8.30 9.05
N GLY A 331 -5.79 7.92 9.25
CA GLY A 331 -6.59 8.46 10.36
C GLY A 331 -5.97 8.16 11.72
N CYS A 332 -5.43 6.96 11.92
CA CYS A 332 -4.78 6.58 13.16
C CYS A 332 -3.47 7.35 13.39
N GLN A 333 -2.64 7.52 12.36
CA GLN A 333 -1.42 8.32 12.44
C GLN A 333 -1.71 9.78 12.81
N ILE A 334 -2.76 10.39 12.22
CA ILE A 334 -3.17 11.77 12.55
C ILE A 334 -3.57 11.85 14.01
N LEU A 335 -4.42 10.93 14.50
CA LEU A 335 -4.85 10.92 15.89
C LEU A 335 -3.68 10.71 16.87
N ALA A 336 -2.77 9.79 16.57
CA ALA A 336 -1.58 9.55 17.36
C ALA A 336 -0.66 10.78 17.39
N SER A 337 -0.49 11.48 16.26
CA SER A 337 0.27 12.74 16.16
C SER A 337 -0.32 13.85 17.04
N LEU A 338 -1.65 13.88 17.20
CA LEU A 338 -2.36 14.80 18.09
C LEU A 338 -2.33 14.38 19.57
N GLY A 339 -1.70 13.25 19.89
CA GLY A 339 -1.59 12.72 21.26
C GLY A 339 -2.85 12.01 21.78
N VAL A 340 -3.79 11.67 20.89
CA VAL A 340 -4.97 10.87 21.27
C VAL A 340 -4.50 9.46 21.63
N ASN A 341 -5.02 8.92 22.73
CA ASN A 341 -4.77 7.54 23.16
C ASN A 341 -6.09 6.81 23.36
N LYS A 342 -6.94 7.29 24.28
CA LYS A 342 -8.31 6.80 24.46
C LYS A 342 -9.30 7.69 23.72
N MET A 343 -10.26 7.08 23.04
CA MET A 343 -11.26 7.82 22.27
C MET A 343 -12.68 7.30 22.41
N ARG A 344 -13.62 8.24 22.43
CA ARG A 344 -15.06 8.04 22.25
C ARG A 344 -15.35 8.30 20.78
N LEU A 345 -15.55 7.25 19.99
CA LEU A 345 -15.62 7.36 18.53
C LEU A 345 -17.06 7.64 18.08
N LEU A 346 -17.25 8.78 17.40
CA LEU A 346 -18.49 9.16 16.72
C LEU A 346 -18.69 8.29 15.48
N SER A 347 -19.12 7.06 15.65
CA SER A 347 -19.39 6.11 14.57
C SER A 347 -20.27 4.95 15.04
N LYS A 348 -20.84 4.22 14.08
CA LYS A 348 -21.44 2.91 14.34
C LYS A 348 -20.33 1.92 14.75
N PRO A 349 -20.63 0.94 15.64
CA PRO A 349 -19.67 -0.08 16.03
C PRO A 349 -19.10 -0.80 14.80
N LYS A 350 -17.77 -0.81 14.68
CA LYS A 350 -17.03 -1.51 13.62
C LYS A 350 -15.80 -2.19 14.22
N LYS A 351 -15.40 -3.34 13.69
CA LYS A 351 -14.14 -3.97 14.09
C LYS A 351 -12.98 -3.26 13.39
N TYR A 352 -12.00 -2.80 14.16
CA TYR A 352 -10.73 -2.29 13.67
C TYR A 352 -9.62 -3.16 14.25
N SER A 353 -8.83 -3.83 13.41
CA SER A 353 -7.72 -4.69 13.82
C SER A 353 -6.46 -3.88 14.17
N ALA A 354 -6.25 -2.73 13.53
CA ALA A 354 -4.97 -2.02 13.55
C ALA A 354 -4.82 -0.92 14.63
N LEU A 355 -5.83 -0.64 15.45
CA LEU A 355 -5.80 0.52 16.37
C LEU A 355 -4.71 0.43 17.46
N SER A 356 -4.52 -0.76 18.01
CA SER A 356 -3.59 -0.99 19.12
C SER A 356 -2.14 -0.71 18.73
N GLY A 357 -1.77 -0.98 17.47
CA GLY A 357 -0.42 -0.70 16.97
C GLY A 357 -0.10 0.80 16.86
N TYR A 358 -1.11 1.66 16.83
CA TYR A 358 -0.96 3.13 16.90
C TYR A 358 -1.07 3.67 18.34
N GLY A 359 -1.21 2.79 19.34
CA GLY A 359 -1.50 3.21 20.71
C GLY A 359 -2.86 3.87 20.86
N LEU A 360 -3.85 3.49 20.03
CA LEU A 360 -5.22 3.99 20.09
C LEU A 360 -6.17 2.94 20.66
N GLU A 361 -7.09 3.37 21.52
CA GLU A 361 -8.09 2.55 22.17
C GLU A 361 -9.48 3.22 22.06
N ILE A 362 -10.45 2.50 21.49
CA ILE A 362 -11.85 2.94 21.51
C ILE A 362 -12.49 2.48 22.82
N VAL A 363 -12.84 3.44 23.67
CA VAL A 363 -13.52 3.16 24.95
C VAL A 363 -15.04 3.17 24.82
N GLU A 364 -15.57 3.84 23.80
CA GLU A 364 -17.00 4.00 23.56
C GLU A 364 -17.28 4.29 22.09
N TYR A 365 -18.36 3.72 21.54
CA TYR A 365 -18.95 4.14 20.27
C TYR A 365 -20.16 5.03 20.55
N VAL A 366 -20.20 6.20 19.94
CA VAL A 366 -21.28 7.18 20.08
C VAL A 366 -21.96 7.32 18.72
N SER A 367 -23.18 6.77 18.58
CA SER A 367 -23.95 6.76 17.32
C SER A 367 -25.07 7.79 17.27
N ASP A 368 -25.53 8.29 18.42
CA ASP A 368 -26.72 9.13 18.53
C ASP A 368 -26.37 10.41 19.32
N LEU A 369 -26.19 11.52 18.59
CA LEU A 369 -26.00 12.88 19.13
C LEU A 369 -26.88 13.89 18.38
#